data_AF-A0A0G0U054-F1
#
_entry.id   AF-A0A0G0U054-F1
#
_cell.length_a   1.000
_cell.length_b   1.000
_cell.length_c   1.000
_cell.angle_alpha   90.00
_cell.angle_beta   90.00
_cell.angle_gamma   90.00
#
_symmetry.space_group_name_H-M   'P 1'
#
loop_
_entity.id
_entity.type
_entity.pdbx_description
1 polymer ?
#
loop_
_entity_poly.entity_id
_entity_poly.type
_entity_poly.pdbx_seq_one_letter_code
_entity_poly.pdbx_strand_id
1 'polypeptide(L)'
;MEKLSLKKYGWKCVLGAEIVYFFCLIGASLPWYTTRGVELNQTMFETLPGFTWISIGSVIIGAIYFFIFAWVFAWYFVWMHNSSIVRA
;
A
#
# COMPACT_ATOMS: atom_id res chain seq x y z
N MET A 1 0.28 19.20 -21.08
CA MET A 1 0.22 18.27 -19.93
C MET A 1 0.71 19.04 -18.70
N GLU A 2 -0.14 19.18 -17.69
CA GLU A 2 0.19 19.95 -16.49
C GLU A 2 1.10 19.15 -15.55
N LYS A 3 1.92 19.85 -14.75
CA LYS A 3 2.76 19.19 -13.74
C LYS A 3 1.88 18.55 -12.67
N LEU A 4 2.18 17.30 -12.32
CA LEU A 4 1.51 16.60 -11.24
C LEU A 4 1.87 17.24 -9.90
N SER A 5 0.86 17.55 -9.09
CA SER A 5 1.05 18.01 -7.71
C SER A 5 1.26 16.82 -6.78
N LEU A 6 2.41 16.80 -6.09
CA LEU A 6 2.77 15.74 -5.15
C LEU A 6 1.71 15.54 -4.06
N LYS A 7 1.19 16.64 -3.50
CA LYS A 7 0.20 16.57 -2.41
C LYS A 7 -1.11 15.93 -2.87
N LYS A 8 -1.66 16.37 -4.01
CA LYS A 8 -2.94 15.84 -4.52
C LYS A 8 -2.80 14.38 -4.98
N TYR A 9 -1.67 14.04 -5.61
CA TYR A 9 -1.44 12.68 -6.09
C TYR A 9 -1.08 11.72 -4.97
N GLY A 10 -0.27 12.14 -4.00
CA GLY A 10 0.09 11.37 -2.81
C GLY A 10 -1.12 10.94 -2.01
N TRP A 11 -2.06 11.85 -1.72
CA TRP A 11 -3.31 11.49 -1.03
C TRP A 11 -4.17 10.48 -1.80
N LYS A 12 -4.21 10.55 -3.13
CA LYS A 12 -4.90 9.54 -3.95
C LYS A 12 -4.20 8.17 -3.86
N CYS A 13 -2.87 8.18 -3.82
CA CYS A 13 -2.08 6.96 -3.68
C CYS A 13 -2.27 6.32 -2.29
N VAL A 14 -2.30 7.12 -1.22
CA VAL A 14 -2.62 6.68 0.14
C VAL A 14 -4.01 6.04 0.18
N LEU A 15 -5.03 6.71 -0.37
CA LEU A 15 -6.39 6.18 -0.38
C LEU A 15 -6.50 4.85 -1.14
N GLY A 16 -5.80 4.72 -2.27
CA GLY A 16 -5.71 3.45 -3.00
C GLY A 16 -4.99 2.36 -2.20
N ALA A 17 -3.88 2.70 -1.55
CA ALA A 17 -3.10 1.79 -0.73
C ALA A 17 -3.87 1.29 0.49
N GLU A 18 -4.62 2.17 1.17
CA GLU A 18 -5.49 1.81 2.29
C GLU A 18 -6.57 0.83 1.85
N ILE A 19 -7.25 1.09 0.74
CA ILE A 19 -8.27 0.19 0.20
C ILE A 19 -7.67 -1.21 -0.05
N VAL A 20 -6.52 -1.27 -0.74
CA VAL A 20 -5.83 -2.55 -1.01
C VAL A 20 -5.43 -3.24 0.29
N TYR A 21 -4.91 -2.49 1.27
CA TYR A 21 -4.55 -3.03 2.57
C TYR A 21 -5.74 -3.68 3.30
N PHE A 22 -6.89 -3.00 3.35
CA PHE A 22 -8.12 -3.57 3.91
C PHE A 22 -8.58 -4.81 3.15
N PHE A 23 -8.48 -4.82 1.81
CA PHE A 23 -8.76 -6.02 1.02
C PHE A 23 -7.80 -7.17 1.34
N CYS A 24 -6.53 -6.90 1.61
CA CYS A 24 -5.58 -7.94 2.01
C CYS A 24 -5.90 -8.51 3.40
N LEU A 25 -6.33 -7.67 4.36
CA LEU A 25 -6.74 -8.12 5.70
C LEU A 25 -8.03 -8.97 5.64
N ILE A 26 -9.03 -8.51 4.89
CA ILE A 26 -10.32 -9.21 4.74
C ILE A 26 -10.17 -10.42 3.81
N GLY A 27 -9.23 -10.38 2.87
CA GLY A 27 -8.91 -11.43 1.92
C GLY A 27 -8.67 -12.79 2.58
N ALA A 28 -7.92 -12.82 3.67
CA ALA A 28 -7.69 -14.06 4.43
C ALA A 28 -8.98 -14.68 5.02
N SER A 29 -10.05 -13.90 5.14
CA SER A 29 -11.35 -14.33 5.67
C SER A 29 -12.38 -14.66 4.58
N LEU A 30 -12.05 -14.40 3.30
CA LEU A 30 -12.94 -14.66 2.18
C LEU A 30 -12.82 -16.13 1.73
N PRO A 31 -13.95 -16.84 1.50
CA PRO A 31 -13.94 -18.26 1.12
C PRO A 31 -13.44 -18.51 -0.31
N TRP A 32 -13.03 -17.46 -1.02
CA TRP A 32 -12.55 -17.53 -2.40
C TRP A 32 -11.07 -17.88 -2.51
N TYR A 33 -10.30 -17.77 -1.42
CA TYR A 33 -8.89 -18.11 -1.39
C TYR A 33 -8.68 -19.58 -1.04
N THR A 34 -7.69 -20.20 -1.68
CA THR A 34 -7.21 -21.53 -1.29
C THR A 34 -6.50 -21.44 0.06
N THR A 35 -6.41 -22.54 0.80
CA THR A 35 -5.69 -22.60 2.08
C THR A 35 -4.25 -22.09 1.96
N ARG A 36 -3.54 -22.52 0.91
CA ARG A 36 -2.19 -22.02 0.59
C ARG A 36 -2.14 -20.52 0.30
N GLY A 37 -3.18 -19.96 -0.32
CA GLY A 37 -3.27 -18.53 -0.60
C GLY A 37 -3.44 -17.69 0.67
N VAL A 38 -4.22 -18.19 1.63
CA VAL A 38 -4.38 -17.57 2.95
C VAL A 38 -3.07 -17.65 3.75
N GLU A 39 -2.44 -18.83 3.80
CA GLU A 39 -1.15 -19.01 4.48
C GLU A 39 -0.06 -18.10 3.90
N LEU A 40 0.03 -17.99 2.57
CA LEU A 40 0.98 -17.09 1.91
C LEU A 40 0.71 -15.63 2.31
N ASN A 41 -0.55 -15.19 2.28
CA ASN A 41 -0.91 -13.83 2.68
C ASN A 41 -0.46 -13.54 4.12
N GLN A 42 -0.82 -14.41 5.06
CA GLN A 42 -0.45 -14.29 6.47
C GLN A 42 1.07 -14.26 6.65
N THR A 43 1.79 -15.19 6.02
CA THR A 43 3.26 -15.28 6.09
C THR A 43 3.92 -14.03 5.51
N MET A 44 3.40 -13.47 4.41
CA MET A 44 3.94 -12.23 3.84
C MET A 44 3.77 -11.06 4.82
N PHE A 45 2.65 -10.97 5.52
CA PHE A 45 2.47 -9.93 6.53
C PHE A 45 3.34 -10.15 7.77
N GLU A 46 3.61 -11.39 8.16
CA GLU A 46 4.57 -11.71 9.24
C GLU A 46 6.01 -11.30 8.94
N THR A 47 6.38 -11.13 7.65
CA THR A 47 7.70 -10.57 7.30
C THR A 47 7.85 -9.10 7.69
N LEU A 48 6.73 -8.41 7.95
CA LEU A 48 6.76 -7.04 8.45
C LEU A 48 7.04 -7.05 9.96
N PRO A 49 8.13 -6.42 10.42
CA PRO A 49 8.49 -6.44 11.82
C PRO A 49 7.40 -5.79 12.66
N GLY A 50 6.95 -6.51 13.70
CA GLY A 50 5.86 -6.06 14.58
C GLY A 50 4.46 -6.39 14.10
N PHE A 51 4.30 -7.10 12.98
CA PHE A 51 2.99 -7.54 12.49
C PHE A 51 2.69 -8.99 12.92
N THR A 52 1.72 -9.14 13.83
CA THR A 52 1.08 -10.41 14.18
C THR A 52 -0.37 -10.42 13.68
N TRP A 53 -0.78 -11.48 12.96
CA TRP A 53 -2.08 -11.56 12.29
C TRP A 53 -3.26 -11.22 13.24
N ILE A 54 -4.18 -10.36 12.81
CA ILE A 54 -5.45 -9.99 13.49
C ILE A 54 -5.30 -9.17 14.81
N SER A 55 -4.09 -8.92 15.32
CA SER A 55 -3.92 -7.99 16.45
C SER A 55 -4.17 -6.53 16.02
N ILE A 56 -4.91 -5.76 16.84
CA ILE A 56 -5.20 -4.33 16.59
C ILE A 56 -3.90 -3.54 16.41
N GLY A 57 -2.85 -3.85 17.20
CA GLY A 57 -1.56 -3.19 17.09
C GLY A 57 -0.89 -3.42 15.73
N SER A 58 -0.95 -4.65 15.22
CA SER A 58 -0.41 -5.03 13.92
C SER A 58 -1.16 -4.35 12.77
N VAL A 59 -2.49 -4.23 12.88
CA VAL A 59 -3.30 -3.53 11.88
C VAL A 59 -2.88 -2.07 11.75
N ILE A 60 -2.61 -1.39 12.88
CA ILE A 60 -2.14 0.01 12.90
C ILE A 60 -0.73 0.10 12.33
N ILE A 61 0.17 -0.79 12.74
CA ILE A 61 1.56 -0.83 12.23
C ILE A 61 1.57 -1.06 10.71
N GLY A 62 0.76 -1.98 10.20
CA GLY A 62 0.61 -2.23 8.76
C GLY A 62 0.07 -1.00 8.03
N ALA A 63 -0.93 -0.30 8.57
CA ALA A 63 -1.43 0.94 7.98
C ALA A 63 -0.34 2.02 7.89
N ILE A 64 0.52 2.14 8.91
CA ILE A 64 1.67 3.05 8.90
C ILE A 64 2.66 2.65 7.80
N TYR A 65 2.99 1.37 7.65
CA TYR A 65 3.86 0.89 6.58
C TYR A 65 3.30 1.23 5.19
N PHE A 66 2.02 0.90 4.93
CA PHE A 66 1.37 1.19 3.66
C PHE A 66 1.29 2.70 3.39
N PHE A 67 1.05 3.52 4.41
CA PHE A 67 1.09 4.97 4.29
C PHE A 67 2.47 5.49 3.86
N ILE A 68 3.54 5.02 4.51
CA ILE A 68 4.92 5.41 4.15
C ILE A 68 5.23 4.98 2.71
N PHE A 69 4.94 3.71 2.36
CA PHE A 69 5.18 3.22 1.00
C PHE A 69 4.39 4.00 -0.05
N ALA A 70 3.12 4.32 0.21
CA ALA A 70 2.29 5.09 -0.70
C ALA A 70 2.89 6.48 -0.98
N TRP A 71 3.46 7.15 0.02
CA TRP A 71 4.14 8.44 -0.18
C TRP A 71 5.45 8.31 -0.96
N VAL A 72 6.25 7.26 -0.71
CA VAL A 72 7.47 6.97 -1.47
C VAL A 72 7.16 6.73 -2.95
N PHE A 73 6.17 5.88 -3.24
CA PHE A 73 5.73 5.61 -4.61
C PHE A 73 5.12 6.84 -5.27
N ALA A 74 4.27 7.60 -4.56
CA ALA A 74 3.69 8.83 -5.10
C ALA A 74 4.77 9.87 -5.46
N TRP A 75 5.80 10.00 -4.62
CA TRP A 75 6.94 10.86 -4.92
C TRP A 75 7.68 10.40 -6.18
N TYR A 76 7.98 9.11 -6.28
CA TYR A 76 8.65 8.53 -7.44
C TYR A 76 7.85 8.75 -8.74
N PHE A 77 6.54 8.49 -8.73
CA PHE A 77 5.68 8.68 -9.90
C PHE A 77 5.56 10.14 -10.32
N VAL A 78 5.42 11.05 -9.36
CA VAL A 78 5.34 12.50 -9.64
C VAL A 78 6.66 13.01 -10.20
N TRP A 79 7.79 12.54 -9.67
CA TRP A 79 9.11 12.88 -10.19
C TRP A 79 9.30 12.38 -11.63
N MET A 80 8.98 11.11 -11.89
CA MET A 80 9.10 10.51 -13.23
C MET A 80 8.24 11.25 -14.25
N HIS A 81 6.97 11.49 -13.94
CA HIS A 81 6.02 12.20 -14.80
C HIS A 81 6.45 13.65 -15.08
N ASN A 82 6.84 14.39 -14.05
CA ASN A 82 7.22 15.79 -14.21
C ASN A 82 8.55 15.93 -14.96
N SER A 83 9.48 14.99 -14.75
CA SER A 83 10.77 14.96 -15.47
C SER A 83 10.57 14.65 -16.96
N SER A 84 9.63 13.76 -17.32
CA SER A 84 9.36 13.44 -18.73
C SER A 84 8.69 14.56 -19.53
N ILE A 85 8.08 15.55 -18.84
CA ILE A 85 7.43 16.70 -19.49
C ILE A 85 8.41 17.85 -19.74
N VAL A 86 9.55 17.86 -19.05
CA VAL A 86 10.63 18.81 -19.35
C VAL A 86 11.20 18.42 -20.72
N ARG A 87 10.72 19.07 -21.77
CA ARG A 87 11.35 19.01 -23.09
C ARG A 87 12.76 19.60 -22.94
N ALA A 88 13.75 18.87 -23.41
CA ALA A 88 15.08 19.40 -23.69
C ALA A 88 14.97 20.55 -24.71
#